data_AF-A0A917CHS4-F1
#
_entry.id   AF-A0A917CHS4-F1
#
_cell.length_a   1.000
_cell.length_b   1.000
_cell.length_c   1.000
_cell.angle_alpha   90.00
_cell.angle_beta   90.00
_cell.angle_gamma   90.00
#
_symmetry.space_group_name_H-M   'P 1'
#
loop_
_entity.id
_entity.type
_entity.pdbx_description
1 polymer ?
#
loop_
_entity_poly.entity_id
_entity_poly.type
_entity_poly.pdbx_seq_one_letter_code
_entity_poly.pdbx_strand_id
1 'polypeptide(L)'
;MIGVLRHRRLWLALWIAGMLLGVYLSLRPVPAVAPALPHLDKLIHAGGYAVLAAFAACLFSGPARLRALAGVWLLGAAIELAQGLLPTGRLMEAADLLANSVGIMLGSALCWRRNPLVCVEGLLSIRN
;
A
#
# COMPACT_ATOMS: atom_id res chain seq x y z
N MET A 1 -17.81 12.16 -11.28
CA MET A 1 -17.17 11.55 -12.47
C MET A 1 -15.80 11.04 -12.08
N ILE A 2 -15.51 9.75 -12.29
CA ILE A 2 -14.15 9.23 -12.14
C ILE A 2 -13.42 9.68 -13.40
N GLY A 3 -12.53 10.68 -13.30
CA GLY A 3 -11.79 11.18 -14.45
C GLY A 3 -10.91 10.08 -15.07
N VAL A 4 -10.71 10.16 -16.39
CA VAL A 4 -9.81 9.24 -17.10
C VAL A 4 -8.36 9.64 -16.83
N LEU A 5 -7.53 8.70 -16.38
CA LEU A 5 -6.10 8.91 -16.18
C LEU A 5 -5.38 8.92 -17.52
N ARG A 6 -4.72 10.04 -17.85
CA ARG A 6 -3.92 10.20 -19.08
C ARG A 6 -2.66 9.35 -19.03
N HIS A 7 -2.02 9.26 -17.87
CA HIS A 7 -0.77 8.52 -17.65
C HIS A 7 -1.00 7.24 -16.84
N ARG A 8 -2.11 6.52 -17.10
CA ARG A 8 -2.47 5.30 -16.35
C ARG A 8 -1.34 4.28 -16.21
N ARG A 9 -0.51 4.10 -17.24
CA ARG A 9 0.64 3.18 -17.22
C ARG A 9 1.69 3.58 -16.19
N LEU A 10 1.98 4.87 -16.07
CA LEU A 10 2.91 5.40 -15.07
C LEU A 10 2.38 5.13 -13.66
N TRP A 11 1.11 5.42 -13.39
CA TRP A 11 0.51 5.18 -12.08
C TRP A 11 0.45 3.69 -11.71
N LEU A 12 0.19 2.81 -12.68
CA LEU A 12 0.30 1.36 -12.49
C LEU A 12 1.74 0.94 -12.17
N ALA A 13 2.74 1.47 -12.88
CA ALA A 13 4.14 1.19 -12.61
C ALA A 13 4.55 1.65 -11.20
N LEU A 14 4.13 2.84 -10.78
CA LEU A 14 4.37 3.36 -9.43
C LEU A 14 3.69 2.50 -8.35
N TRP A 15 2.47 2.01 -8.62
CA TRP A 15 1.78 1.12 -7.69
C TRP A 15 2.52 -0.21 -7.51
N ILE A 16 2.95 -0.82 -8.61
CA ILE A 16 3.75 -2.06 -8.60
C ILE A 16 5.10 -1.81 -7.91
N ALA A 17 5.78 -0.71 -8.23
CA ALA A 17 7.02 -0.33 -7.56
C ALA A 17 6.84 -0.15 -6.05
N GLY A 18 5.71 0.44 -5.62
CA GLY A 18 5.34 0.56 -4.21
C GLY A 18 5.16 -0.79 -3.53
N MET A 19 4.50 -1.75 -4.19
CA MET A 19 4.39 -3.13 -3.67
C MET A 19 5.75 -3.81 -3.53
N LEU A 20 6.60 -3.73 -4.57
CA LEU A 20 7.94 -4.31 -4.54
C LEU A 20 8.82 -3.68 -3.46
N LEU A 21 8.73 -2.36 -3.30
CA LEU A 21 9.40 -1.63 -2.23
C LEU A 21 8.91 -2.10 -0.85
N GLY A 22 7.60 -2.25 -0.67
CA GLY A 22 7.01 -2.78 0.56
C GLY A 22 7.52 -4.18 0.89
N VAL A 23 7.51 -5.10 -0.08
CA VAL A 23 8.08 -6.46 0.06
C VAL A 23 9.53 -6.40 0.49
N TYR A 24 10.37 -5.63 -0.21
CA TYR A 24 11.79 -5.49 0.12
C TYR A 24 12.00 -4.92 1.52
N LEU A 25 11.31 -3.83 1.85
CA LEU A 25 11.44 -3.18 3.16
C LEU A 25 10.94 -4.07 4.28
N SER A 26 9.96 -4.95 4.05
CA SER A 26 9.43 -5.86 5.06
C SER A 26 10.26 -7.13 5.24
N LEU A 27 10.91 -7.63 4.19
CA LEU A 27 11.65 -8.90 4.23
C LEU A 27 13.17 -8.74 4.34
N ARG A 28 13.71 -7.53 4.17
CA ARG A 28 15.14 -7.31 4.39
C ARG A 28 15.52 -7.68 5.84
N PRO A 29 16.68 -8.31 6.05
CA PRO A 29 17.20 -8.57 7.39
C PRO A 29 17.33 -7.27 8.19
N VAL A 30 16.93 -7.29 9.46
CA VAL A 30 17.08 -6.16 10.37
C VAL A 30 17.83 -6.63 11.62
N PRO A 31 18.80 -5.84 12.15
CA PRO A 31 19.44 -6.16 13.41
C PRO A 31 18.41 -6.21 14.54
N ALA A 32 18.60 -7.09 15.51
CA ALA A 32 17.78 -7.15 16.72
C ALA A 32 18.06 -5.93 17.62
N VAL A 33 17.53 -4.77 17.24
CA VAL A 33 17.63 -3.51 17.98
C VAL A 33 16.22 -3.06 18.33
N ALA A 34 16.03 -2.65 19.59
CA ALA A 34 14.75 -2.11 20.02
C ALA A 34 14.38 -0.87 19.17
N PRO A 35 13.14 -0.78 18.67
CA PRO A 35 12.72 0.37 17.89
C PRO A 35 12.83 1.64 18.72
N ALA A 36 13.34 2.72 18.12
CA ALA A 36 13.52 4.01 18.79
C ALA A 36 12.20 4.65 19.25
N LEU A 37 11.10 4.31 18.60
CA LEU A 37 9.75 4.77 18.93
C LEU A 37 8.80 3.56 19.00
N PRO A 38 8.08 3.37 20.13
CA PRO A 38 7.09 2.31 20.26
C PRO A 38 6.01 2.42 19.18
N HIS A 39 5.61 1.28 18.60
CA HIS A 39 4.51 1.15 17.63
C HIS A 39 4.64 1.93 16.32
N LEU A 40 5.77 2.60 16.05
CA LEU A 40 6.00 3.32 14.80
C LEU A 40 5.91 2.41 13.57
N ASP A 41 6.36 1.17 13.71
CA ASP A 41 6.19 0.11 12.75
C ASP A 41 4.72 -0.10 12.36
N LYS A 42 3.79 -0.17 13.33
CA LYS A 42 2.35 -0.29 13.02
C LYS A 42 1.82 0.91 12.23
N LEU A 43 2.32 2.12 12.49
CA LEU A 43 1.98 3.30 11.68
C LEU A 43 2.56 3.23 10.27
N ILE A 44 3.78 2.71 10.11
CA ILE A 44 4.39 2.48 8.79
C ILE A 44 3.58 1.45 8.00
N HIS A 45 3.16 0.36 8.64
CA HIS A 45 2.27 -0.64 8.08
C HIS A 45 0.93 -0.01 7.64
N ALA A 46 0.21 0.64 8.55
CA ALA A 46 -1.06 1.30 8.20
C ALA A 46 -0.90 2.34 7.07
N GLY A 47 0.14 3.17 7.12
CA GLY A 47 0.41 4.20 6.12
C GLY A 47 0.77 3.63 4.74
N GLY A 48 1.67 2.65 4.69
CA GLY A 48 2.08 2.00 3.43
C GLY A 48 0.91 1.33 2.73
N TYR A 49 0.11 0.56 3.48
CA TYR A 49 -1.06 -0.12 2.94
C TYR A 49 -2.20 0.86 2.57
N ALA A 50 -2.34 1.99 3.28
CA ALA A 50 -3.24 3.06 2.87
C ALA A 50 -2.87 3.66 1.52
N VAL A 51 -1.57 3.91 1.27
CA VAL A 51 -1.10 4.40 -0.03
C VAL A 51 -1.39 3.37 -1.14
N LEU A 52 -1.05 2.10 -0.93
CA LEU A 52 -1.31 1.05 -1.92
C LEU A 52 -2.81 0.89 -2.22
N ALA A 53 -3.67 0.98 -1.20
CA ALA A 53 -5.12 0.91 -1.36
C ALA A 53 -5.70 2.15 -2.05
N ALA A 54 -5.18 3.35 -1.75
CA ALA A 54 -5.57 4.58 -2.44
C ALA A 54 -5.25 4.50 -3.94
N PHE A 55 -4.07 4.02 -4.30
CA PHE A 55 -3.71 3.74 -5.70
C PHE A 55 -4.65 2.72 -6.33
N ALA A 56 -4.92 1.59 -5.67
CA ALA A 56 -5.86 0.59 -6.18
C ALA A 56 -7.26 1.17 -6.42
N ALA A 57 -7.75 2.02 -5.51
CA ALA A 57 -9.04 2.69 -5.64
C ALA A 57 -9.09 3.72 -6.78
N CYS A 58 -7.95 4.32 -7.14
CA CYS A 58 -7.83 5.25 -8.27
C CYS A 58 -7.61 4.55 -9.62
N LEU A 59 -6.93 3.40 -9.63
CA LEU A 59 -6.49 2.70 -10.86
C LEU A 59 -7.54 1.71 -11.40
N PHE A 60 -8.44 1.25 -10.52
CA PHE A 60 -9.44 0.23 -10.81
C PHE A 60 -10.82 0.65 -10.33
N SER A 61 -11.85 0.11 -10.98
CA SER A 61 -13.26 0.35 -10.64
C SER A 61 -14.05 -0.96 -10.56
N GLY A 62 -15.23 -0.90 -9.92
CA GLY A 62 -16.13 -2.05 -9.80
C GLY A 62 -15.45 -3.29 -9.18
N PRO A 63 -15.71 -4.50 -9.71
CA PRO A 63 -15.12 -5.74 -9.21
C PRO A 63 -13.59 -5.78 -9.27
N ALA A 64 -12.97 -5.10 -10.25
CA ALA A 64 -11.52 -5.06 -10.38
C ALA A 64 -10.85 -4.33 -9.20
N ARG A 65 -11.51 -3.30 -8.66
CA ARG A 65 -11.05 -2.59 -7.46
C ARG A 65 -11.03 -3.51 -6.25
N LEU A 66 -12.10 -4.27 -6.03
CA LEU A 66 -12.17 -5.21 -4.91
C LEU A 66 -11.09 -6.29 -5.01
N ARG A 67 -10.86 -6.84 -6.22
CA ARG A 67 -9.76 -7.79 -6.45
C ARG A 67 -8.39 -7.18 -6.18
N ALA A 68 -8.15 -5.92 -6.57
CA ALA A 68 -6.90 -5.23 -6.31
C ALA A 68 -6.67 -5.01 -4.80
N LEU A 69 -7.70 -4.59 -4.06
CA LEU A 69 -7.63 -4.42 -2.60
C LEU A 69 -7.42 -5.75 -1.89
N ALA A 70 -8.12 -6.81 -2.31
CA ALA A 70 -7.90 -8.16 -1.81
C ALA A 70 -6.47 -8.65 -2.10
N GLY A 71 -5.94 -8.36 -3.29
CA GLY A 71 -4.54 -8.66 -3.64
C GLY A 71 -3.53 -7.93 -2.76
N VAL A 72 -3.75 -6.65 -2.45
CA VAL A 72 -2.93 -5.88 -1.51
C VAL A 72 -2.98 -6.50 -0.11
N TRP A 73 -4.16 -6.90 0.36
CA TRP A 73 -4.32 -7.55 1.67
C TRP A 73 -3.61 -8.91 1.72
N LEU A 74 -3.80 -9.75 0.70
CA LEU A 74 -3.15 -11.06 0.58
C LEU A 74 -1.62 -10.93 0.50
N LEU A 75 -1.11 -9.93 -0.21
CA LEU A 75 0.33 -9.63 -0.23
C LEU A 75 0.85 -9.37 1.18
N GLY A 76 0.11 -8.59 1.98
CA GLY A 76 0.51 -8.33 3.37
C GLY A 76 0.47 -9.55 4.26
N ALA A 77 -0.59 -10.35 4.19
CA ALA A 77 -0.66 -11.61 4.91
C ALA A 77 0.50 -12.56 4.53
N ALA A 78 0.86 -12.62 3.25
CA ALA A 78 1.99 -13.41 2.78
C ALA A 78 3.34 -12.88 3.28
N ILE A 79 3.53 -11.55 3.38
CA ILE A 79 4.73 -10.94 3.94
C ILE A 79 4.86 -11.26 5.44
N GLU A 80 3.79 -11.14 6.22
CA GLU A 80 3.79 -11.48 7.66
C GLU A 80 4.16 -12.95 7.88
N LEU A 81 3.56 -13.85 7.08
CA LEU A 81 3.90 -15.27 7.12
C LEU A 81 5.37 -15.49 6.76
N ALA A 82 5.87 -14.82 5.71
CA ALA A 82 7.27 -14.93 5.30
C ALA A 82 8.23 -14.39 6.39
N GLN A 83 7.87 -13.35 7.13
CA GLN A 83 8.67 -12.86 8.26
C GLN A 83 8.76 -13.90 9.38
N GLY A 84 7.69 -14.65 9.66
CA GLY A 84 7.70 -15.74 10.63
C GLY A 84 8.46 -16.99 10.19
N LEU A 85 8.61 -17.21 8.88
CA LEU A 85 9.28 -18.39 8.31
C LEU A 85 10.73 -18.15 7.93
N LEU A 86 11.10 -16.93 7.55
CA LEU A 86 12.44 -16.59 7.07
C LEU A 86 13.30 -16.00 8.20
N PRO A 87 14.62 -16.28 8.21
CA PRO A 87 15.55 -15.75 9.22
C PRO A 87 15.88 -14.27 8.95
N THR A 88 14.88 -13.40 9.01
CA THR A 88 14.98 -11.97 8.73
C THR A 88 15.23 -11.12 9.98
N GLY A 89 15.18 -11.73 11.16
CA GLY A 89 15.18 -11.02 12.44
C GLY A 89 13.85 -10.30 12.73
N ARG A 90 12.78 -10.65 12.01
CA ARG A 90 11.43 -10.14 12.23
C ARG A 90 10.52 -11.23 12.78
N LEU A 91 9.44 -10.78 13.40
CA LEU A 91 8.41 -11.64 13.98
C LEU A 91 7.12 -11.49 13.18
N MET A 92 6.37 -12.57 13.07
CA MET A 92 5.01 -12.53 12.55
C MET A 92 4.09 -11.95 13.62
N GLU A 93 3.36 -10.87 13.31
CA GLU A 93 2.49 -10.21 14.27
C GLU A 93 1.08 -9.99 13.73
N ALA A 94 0.08 -10.50 14.45
CA ALA A 94 -1.32 -10.24 14.12
C ALA A 94 -1.68 -8.74 14.16
N ALA A 95 -0.96 -7.97 14.98
CA ALA A 95 -1.10 -6.51 15.06
C ALA A 95 -0.71 -5.81 13.75
N ASP A 96 0.28 -6.34 13.01
CA ASP A 96 0.71 -5.78 11.74
C ASP A 96 -0.30 -6.09 10.63
N LEU A 97 -0.88 -7.30 10.62
CA LEU A 97 -1.99 -7.62 9.72
C LEU A 97 -3.23 -6.74 9.99
N LEU A 98 -3.52 -6.42 11.26
CA LEU A 98 -4.58 -5.48 11.62
C LEU A 98 -4.25 -4.07 11.12
N ALA A 99 -3.02 -3.57 11.34
CA ALA A 99 -2.57 -2.28 10.86
C ALA A 99 -2.67 -2.16 9.33
N ASN A 100 -2.24 -3.21 8.61
CA ASN A 100 -2.39 -3.32 7.16
C ASN A 100 -3.87 -3.20 6.74
N SER A 101 -4.76 -3.91 7.43
CA SER A 101 -6.20 -3.91 7.15
C SER A 101 -6.83 -2.54 7.38
N VAL A 102 -6.49 -1.87 8.48
CA VAL A 102 -6.92 -0.50 8.78
C VAL A 102 -6.43 0.47 7.71
N GLY A 103 -5.16 0.36 7.31
CA GLY A 103 -4.59 1.13 6.21
C GLY A 103 -5.38 0.97 4.92
N ILE A 104 -5.66 -0.27 4.51
CA ILE A 104 -6.44 -0.56 3.29
C ILE A 104 -7.83 0.08 3.34
N MET A 105 -8.52 -0.03 4.49
CA MET A 105 -9.83 0.58 4.67
C MET A 105 -9.77 2.11 4.53
N LEU A 106 -8.84 2.78 5.22
CA LEU A 106 -8.69 4.23 5.18
C LEU A 106 -8.30 4.73 3.78
N GLY A 107 -7.30 4.11 3.15
CA GLY A 107 -6.81 4.50 1.82
C GLY A 107 -7.87 4.32 0.73
N SER A 108 -8.61 3.21 0.77
CA SER A 108 -9.71 2.96 -0.16
C SER A 108 -10.90 3.90 0.06
N ALA A 109 -11.24 4.20 1.32
CA ALA A 109 -12.31 5.14 1.67
C ALA A 109 -11.99 6.57 1.17
N LEU A 110 -10.75 7.03 1.38
CA LEU A 110 -10.31 8.36 0.96
C LEU A 110 -10.47 8.58 -0.55
N CYS A 111 -10.23 7.53 -1.35
CA CYS A 111 -10.31 7.57 -2.81
C CYS A 111 -11.59 6.91 -3.37
N TRP A 112 -12.59 6.63 -2.53
CA TRP A 112 -13.75 5.83 -2.95
C TRP A 112 -14.60 6.53 -4.01
N ARG A 113 -14.79 7.85 -3.84
CA ARG A 113 -15.62 8.70 -4.71
C ARG A 113 -14.82 9.68 -5.57
N ARG A 114 -13.56 9.94 -5.21
CA ARG A 114 -12.69 10.91 -5.88
C ARG A 114 -11.41 10.21 -6.34
N ASN A 115 -10.93 10.61 -7.50
CA ASN A 115 -9.66 10.13 -8.04
C ASN A 115 -8.62 11.26 -7.95
N PRO A 116 -7.88 11.40 -6.83
CA PRO A 116 -6.87 12.43 -6.67
C PRO A 116 -5.75 12.37 -7.72
N LEU A 117 -5.46 11.21 -8.31
CA LEU A 117 -4.45 11.10 -9.36
C LEU A 117 -4.81 11.93 -10.60
N VAL A 118 -6.10 12.08 -10.90
CA VAL A 118 -6.57 12.98 -11.98
C VAL A 118 -6.28 14.44 -11.64
N CYS A 119 -6.44 14.83 -10.38
CA CYS A 119 -6.10 16.19 -9.92
C CYS A 119 -4.58 16.44 -10.06
N VAL A 120 -3.77 15.45 -9.69
CA VAL A 120 -2.30 15.52 -9.83
C VAL A 120 -1.89 15.67 -11.29
N GLU A 121 -2.48 14.89 -12.21
CA GLU A 121 -2.22 15.05 -13.65
C GLU A 121 -2.62 16.46 -14.16
N GLY A 122 -3.74 17.01 -13.67
CA GLY A 122 -4.15 18.38 -14.00
C GLY A 122 -3.13 19.42 -13.54
N LEU A 123 -2.63 19.30 -12.32
CA LEU A 123 -1.61 20.21 -11.77
C LEU A 123 -0.27 20.13 -12.52
N LEU A 124 0.12 18.93 -12.94
CA LEU A 124 1.36 18.72 -13.70
C LEU A 124 1.23 19.22 -15.15
N SER A 125 0.04 19.11 -15.75
CA SER A 125 -0.22 19.55 -17.13
C SER A 125 -0.38 21.06 -17.29
N ILE A 126 -0.65 21.82 -16.23
CA ILE A 126 -0.76 23.29 -16.27
C ILE A 126 0.65 23.96 -16.22
N ARG A 127 1.69 23.20 -15.84
CA ARG A 127 3.06 23.70 -15.68
C ARG A 127 3.97 23.48 -16.89
N ASN A 128 3.47 22.87 -17.95
CA ASN A 128 4.16 22.66 -19.23
C ASN A 128 3.46 23.46 -20.32
#